data_AF-A0A349SHZ5-F1
#
_entry.id   AF-A0A349SHZ5-F1
#
_cell.length_a   1.000
_cell.length_b   1.000
_cell.length_c   1.000
_cell.angle_alpha   90.00
_cell.angle_beta   90.00
_cell.angle_gamma   90.00
#
_symmetry.space_group_name_H-M   'P 1'
#
loop_
_entity.id
_entity.type
_entity.pdbx_description
1 polymer ?
#
loop_
_entity_poly.entity_id
_entity_poly.type
_entity_poly.pdbx_seq_one_letter_code
_entity_poly.pdbx_strand_id
1 'polypeptide(L)'
;MQKTLIQSECRLALNPQYESHSLYPREAEKVLNADGFGRAKQSISQWPGYAPTPLLELSALARELDVASLCYKDESSRFDLGSFKPLGGAYAVASLLQKQIGQRQGGRKPDISELLAGKHRHTAIDITVTAATDGNHGRSVAWGA
;
A
#
# COMPACT_ATOMS: atom_id res chain seq x y z
N MET A 1 2.11 -2.05 -41.42
CA MET A 1 1.33 -2.48 -40.23
C MET A 1 0.87 -1.25 -39.48
N GLN A 2 -0.38 -0.82 -39.67
CA GLN A 2 -1.02 0.16 -38.79
C GLN A 2 -1.19 -0.51 -37.42
N LYS A 3 -0.41 -0.07 -36.43
CA LYS A 3 -0.72 -0.39 -35.03
C LYS A 3 -1.99 0.38 -34.71
N THR A 4 -3.10 -0.33 -34.57
CA THR A 4 -4.35 0.19 -34.02
C THR A 4 -4.10 0.54 -32.56
N LEU A 5 -3.47 1.69 -32.31
CA LEU A 5 -3.54 2.35 -31.02
C LEU A 5 -5.02 2.68 -30.85
N ILE A 6 -5.64 2.13 -29.80
CA ILE A 6 -6.97 2.53 -29.37
C ILE A 6 -6.98 4.06 -29.36
N GLN A 7 -7.81 4.69 -30.20
CA GLN A 7 -8.06 6.12 -30.10
C GLN A 7 -8.79 6.35 -28.78
N SER A 8 -8.03 6.53 -27.71
CA SER A 8 -8.57 6.81 -26.39
C SER A 8 -8.99 8.27 -26.34
N GLU A 9 -10.30 8.52 -26.28
CA GLU A 9 -10.82 9.81 -25.84
C GLU A 9 -10.41 10.04 -24.38
N CYS A 10 -9.64 11.09 -24.12
CA CYS A 10 -9.42 11.55 -22.75
C CYS A 10 -10.66 12.32 -22.30
N ARG A 11 -11.34 11.85 -21.25
CA ARG A 11 -12.47 12.55 -20.63
C ARG A 11 -12.03 13.08 -19.27
N LEU A 12 -12.11 14.39 -19.09
CA LEU A 12 -11.91 15.04 -17.80
C LEU A 12 -13.27 15.16 -17.09
N ALA A 13 -13.41 14.49 -15.95
CA ALA A 13 -14.55 14.66 -15.06
C ALA A 13 -14.07 15.36 -13.79
N LEU A 14 -14.40 16.64 -13.66
CA LEU A 14 -14.13 17.39 -12.43
C LEU A 14 -15.14 16.97 -11.37
N ASN A 15 -14.67 16.71 -10.14
CA ASN A 15 -15.56 16.43 -9.02
C ASN A 15 -16.34 17.72 -8.67
N PRO A 16 -17.67 17.78 -8.89
CA PRO A 16 -18.44 18.99 -8.58
C PRO A 16 -18.54 19.27 -7.07
N GLN A 17 -18.18 18.29 -6.23
CA GLN A 17 -18.12 18.42 -4.77
C GLN A 17 -16.73 18.80 -4.27
N TYR A 18 -15.78 19.16 -5.15
CA TYR A 18 -14.46 19.60 -4.73
C TYR A 18 -14.51 21.00 -4.14
N GLU A 19 -13.98 21.14 -2.91
CA GLU A 19 -13.84 22.41 -2.21
C GLU A 19 -12.34 22.69 -1.98
N SER A 20 -11.77 23.71 -2.63
CA SER A 20 -10.30 23.90 -2.69
C SER A 20 -9.64 24.35 -1.38
N HIS A 21 -10.40 24.45 -0.29
CA HIS A 21 -9.93 24.89 1.03
C HIS A 21 -10.59 24.12 2.18
N SER A 22 -11.24 22.98 1.90
CA SER A 22 -11.76 22.14 2.98
C SER A 22 -10.58 21.58 3.79
N LEU A 23 -10.59 21.81 5.10
CA LEU A 23 -9.69 21.08 6.00
C LEU A 23 -9.92 19.58 5.83
N TYR A 24 -8.87 18.79 6.02
CA TYR A 24 -9.00 17.34 6.01
C TYR A 24 -10.09 16.91 7.02
N PRO A 25 -11.14 16.18 6.60
CA PRO A 25 -12.30 15.97 7.47
C PRO A 25 -11.95 15.19 8.74
N ARG A 26 -12.46 15.63 9.91
CA ARG A 26 -12.25 14.94 11.20
C ARG A 26 -12.69 13.48 11.19
N GLU A 27 -13.72 13.15 10.42
CA GLU A 27 -14.15 11.75 10.25
C GLU A 27 -13.12 10.93 9.44
N ALA A 28 -12.48 11.54 8.44
CA ALA A 28 -11.41 10.89 7.69
C ALA A 28 -10.14 10.69 8.54
N GLU A 29 -9.88 11.57 9.51
CA GLU A 29 -8.79 11.39 10.49
C GLU A 29 -8.96 10.13 11.35
N LYS A 30 -10.17 9.60 11.53
CA LYS A 30 -10.35 8.33 12.24
C LYS A 30 -9.78 7.13 11.48
N VAL A 31 -9.61 7.26 10.16
CA VAL A 31 -9.16 6.19 9.26
C VAL A 31 -7.72 6.41 8.81
N LEU A 32 -7.42 7.60 8.29
CA LEU A 32 -6.12 7.98 7.75
C LEU A 32 -5.62 9.22 8.49
N ASN A 33 -4.65 9.01 9.38
CA ASN A 33 -4.01 10.05 10.20
C ASN A 33 -2.50 9.80 10.31
N ALA A 34 -1.79 10.79 10.86
CA ALA A 34 -0.33 10.77 11.02
C ALA A 34 0.16 9.57 11.86
N ASP A 35 -0.54 9.22 12.94
CA ASP A 35 -0.15 8.11 13.80
C ASP A 35 -0.30 6.76 13.09
N GLY A 36 -1.40 6.59 12.35
CA GLY A 36 -1.66 5.42 11.51
C GLY A 36 -0.60 5.26 10.43
N PHE A 37 -0.23 6.35 9.77
CA PHE A 37 0.88 6.37 8.83
C PHE A 37 2.21 5.99 9.50
N GLY A 38 2.50 6.56 10.67
CA GLY A 38 3.72 6.27 11.44
C GLY A 38 3.86 4.78 11.76
N ARG A 39 2.78 4.17 12.28
CA ARG A 39 2.75 2.73 12.58
C ARG A 39 2.93 1.87 11.34
N ALA A 40 2.21 2.20 10.26
CA ALA A 40 2.32 1.46 9.00
C ALA A 40 3.75 1.55 8.43
N LYS A 41 4.31 2.75 8.36
CA LYS A 41 5.68 2.98 7.88
C LYS A 41 6.70 2.20 8.72
N GLN A 42 6.61 2.28 10.05
CA GLN A 42 7.52 1.58 10.96
C GLN A 42 7.47 0.06 10.78
N SER A 43 6.28 -0.51 10.60
CA SER A 43 6.11 -1.95 10.37
C SER A 43 6.66 -2.36 9.00
N ILE A 44 6.22 -1.68 7.93
CA ILE A 44 6.58 -1.98 6.54
C ILE A 44 8.09 -1.84 6.32
N SER A 45 8.74 -0.84 6.93
CA SER A 45 10.18 -0.62 6.77
C SER A 45 11.05 -1.71 7.38
N GLN A 46 10.49 -2.60 8.21
CA GLN A 46 11.19 -3.74 8.79
C GLN A 46 11.08 -5.01 7.93
N TRP A 47 10.22 -5.01 6.90
CA TRP A 47 10.04 -6.20 6.08
C TRP A 47 11.27 -6.47 5.19
N PRO A 48 11.61 -7.75 4.97
CA PRO A 48 12.68 -8.12 4.05
C PRO A 48 12.48 -7.48 2.66
N GLY A 49 13.54 -6.93 2.10
CA GLY A 49 13.50 -6.28 0.78
C GLY A 49 12.84 -4.90 0.76
N TYR A 50 12.48 -4.30 1.90
CA TYR A 50 12.01 -2.92 1.91
C TYR A 50 13.13 -1.96 1.46
N ALA A 51 12.81 -1.14 0.47
CA ALA A 51 13.57 0.05 0.10
C ALA A 51 12.61 1.16 -0.35
N PRO A 52 12.91 2.44 -0.10
CA PRO A 52 12.20 3.53 -0.77
C PRO A 52 12.30 3.38 -2.29
N THR A 53 11.15 3.43 -2.97
CA THR A 53 11.07 3.39 -4.43
C THR A 53 11.42 4.76 -5.03
N PRO A 54 11.88 4.82 -6.29
CA PRO A 54 12.24 6.07 -6.94
C PRO A 54 11.07 7.07 -7.03
N LEU A 55 11.39 8.36 -6.91
CA LEU A 55 10.53 9.46 -7.33
C LEU A 55 11.25 10.13 -8.50
N LEU A 56 10.78 9.86 -9.72
CA LEU A 56 11.42 10.31 -10.94
C LEU A 56 10.88 11.70 -11.33
N GLU A 57 11.77 12.62 -11.65
CA GLU A 57 11.38 13.93 -12.21
C GLU A 57 11.20 13.81 -13.73
N LEU A 58 10.05 14.26 -14.24
CA LEU A 58 9.70 14.21 -15.66
C LEU A 58 9.76 15.61 -16.29
N SER A 59 10.88 16.30 -16.13
CA SER A 59 11.03 17.72 -16.49
C SER A 59 10.83 18.04 -17.97
N ALA A 60 11.06 17.07 -18.87
CA ALA A 60 10.75 17.25 -20.29
C ALA A 60 9.24 17.30 -20.53
N LEU A 61 8.49 16.36 -19.94
CA LEU A 61 7.04 16.30 -20.05
C LEU A 61 6.37 17.47 -19.31
N ALA A 62 6.93 17.91 -18.17
CA ALA A 62 6.44 19.09 -17.46
C ALA A 62 6.48 20.35 -18.34
N ARG A 63 7.58 20.55 -19.10
CA ARG A 63 7.71 21.67 -20.06
C ARG A 63 6.74 21.57 -21.21
N GLU A 64 6.52 20.37 -21.75
CA GLU A 64 5.57 20.15 -22.85
C GLU A 64 4.12 20.42 -22.41
N LEU A 65 3.78 20.11 -21.16
CA LEU A 65 2.46 20.32 -20.57
C LEU A 65 2.26 21.72 -19.95
N ASP A 66 3.27 22.59 -19.98
CA ASP A 66 3.26 23.92 -19.34
C ASP A 66 2.88 23.89 -17.85
N VAL A 67 3.44 22.94 -17.10
CA VAL A 67 3.28 22.83 -15.63
C VAL A 67 4.61 23.00 -14.90
N ALA A 68 4.58 23.51 -13.67
CA ALA A 68 5.78 23.83 -12.90
C ALA A 68 6.67 22.60 -12.63
N SER A 69 6.08 21.45 -12.31
CA SER A 69 6.80 20.20 -12.09
C SER A 69 5.88 18.99 -12.30
N LEU A 70 6.49 17.87 -12.70
CA LEU A 70 5.82 16.59 -12.81
C LEU A 70 6.74 15.50 -12.26
N CYS A 71 6.26 14.76 -11.27
CA CYS A 71 6.99 13.66 -10.66
C CYS A 71 6.23 12.34 -10.80
N TYR A 72 6.96 11.25 -11.02
CA TYR A 72 6.42 9.90 -11.11
C TYR A 72 6.96 9.03 -9.97
N LYS A 73 6.06 8.58 -9.10
CA LYS A 73 6.39 7.64 -8.02
C LYS A 73 6.38 6.22 -8.56
N ASP A 74 7.57 5.67 -8.82
CA ASP A 74 7.70 4.36 -9.46
C ASP A 74 7.58 3.21 -8.46
N GLU A 75 6.39 2.66 -8.31
CA GLU A 75 6.13 1.51 -7.44
C GLU A 75 6.26 0.15 -8.15
N SER A 76 6.83 0.10 -9.36
CA SER A 76 7.01 -1.15 -10.11
C SER A 76 7.98 -2.11 -9.41
N SER A 77 9.02 -1.60 -8.74
CA SER A 77 9.99 -2.43 -8.02
C SER A 77 9.60 -2.77 -6.58
N ARG A 78 8.41 -2.31 -6.12
CA ARG A 78 7.98 -2.50 -4.73
C ARG A 78 7.95 -3.98 -4.35
N PHE A 79 8.90 -4.38 -3.48
CA PHE A 79 9.12 -5.76 -3.03
C PHE A 79 9.26 -6.79 -4.17
N ASP A 80 9.74 -6.36 -5.34
CA ASP A 80 9.83 -7.18 -6.56
C ASP A 80 8.50 -7.80 -7.01
N LEU A 81 7.39 -7.18 -6.60
CA LEU A 81 6.06 -7.65 -6.98
C LEU A 81 5.59 -6.95 -8.26
N GLY A 82 5.87 -5.67 -8.53
CA GLY A 82 5.31 -5.02 -9.74
C GLY A 82 4.14 -4.09 -9.46
N SER A 83 3.91 -3.70 -8.20
CA SER A 83 2.87 -2.74 -7.81
C SER A 83 3.01 -2.30 -6.36
N PHE A 84 2.35 -1.20 -5.99
CA PHE A 84 2.29 -0.68 -4.62
C PHE A 84 1.43 -1.50 -3.63
N LYS A 85 0.57 -2.41 -4.12
CA LYS A 85 -0.43 -3.12 -3.30
C LYS A 85 0.12 -3.89 -2.08
N PRO A 86 1.36 -4.46 -2.10
CA PRO A 86 1.98 -5.09 -0.94
C PRO A 86 1.98 -4.23 0.32
N LEU A 87 2.10 -2.90 0.18
CA LEU A 87 2.05 -1.96 1.30
C LEU A 87 0.75 -2.08 2.11
N GLY A 88 -0.38 -2.32 1.44
CA GLY A 88 -1.69 -2.41 2.08
C GLY A 88 -2.06 -3.85 2.44
N GLY A 89 -2.03 -4.76 1.47
CA GLY A 89 -2.52 -6.13 1.68
C GLY A 89 -1.68 -6.91 2.67
N ALA A 90 -0.34 -6.84 2.57
CA ALA A 90 0.53 -7.52 3.53
C ALA A 90 0.48 -6.87 4.92
N TYR A 91 0.29 -5.56 4.99
CA TYR A 91 0.17 -4.85 6.28
C TYR A 91 -1.12 -5.24 7.00
N ALA A 92 -2.22 -5.42 6.24
CA ALA A 92 -3.47 -5.93 6.77
C ALA A 92 -3.33 -7.36 7.31
N VAL A 93 -2.64 -8.25 6.58
CA VAL A 93 -2.36 -9.62 7.03
C VAL A 93 -1.52 -9.63 8.31
N ALA A 94 -0.41 -8.88 8.34
CA ALA A 94 0.44 -8.77 9.52
C ALA A 94 -0.34 -8.22 10.72
N SER A 95 -1.12 -7.15 10.53
CA SER A 95 -1.93 -6.53 11.58
C SER A 95 -3.01 -7.48 12.13
N LEU A 96 -3.64 -8.27 11.25
CA LEU A 96 -4.59 -9.29 11.64
C LEU A 96 -3.91 -10.38 12.48
N LEU A 97 -2.75 -10.86 12.02
CA LEU A 97 -1.99 -11.90 12.73
C LEU A 97 -1.56 -11.44 14.12
N GLN A 98 -1.03 -10.21 14.25
CA GLN A 98 -0.68 -9.61 15.54
C GLN A 98 -1.90 -9.54 16.48
N LYS A 99 -3.07 -9.16 15.96
CA LYS A 99 -4.32 -9.12 16.74
C LYS A 99 -4.75 -10.52 17.20
N GLN A 100 -4.73 -11.51 16.31
CA GLN A 100 -5.15 -12.88 16.62
C GLN A 100 -4.22 -13.54 17.65
N ILE A 101 -2.91 -13.34 17.51
CA ILE A 101 -1.93 -13.83 18.49
C ILE A 101 -2.16 -13.17 19.85
N GLY A 102 -2.32 -11.84 19.89
CA GLY A 102 -2.58 -11.13 21.15
C GLY A 102 -3.85 -11.62 21.84
N GLN A 103 -4.91 -11.93 21.10
CA GLN A 103 -6.14 -12.50 21.67
C GLN A 103 -5.93 -13.90 22.26
N ARG A 104 -5.08 -14.74 21.66
CA ARG A 104 -4.82 -16.11 22.11
C ARG A 104 -3.73 -16.20 23.20
N GLN A 105 -2.85 -15.21 23.32
CA GLN A 105 -1.67 -15.24 24.19
C GLN A 105 -1.71 -14.19 25.32
N GLY A 106 -2.90 -13.86 25.84
CA GLY A 106 -3.03 -13.04 27.05
C GLY A 106 -2.95 -11.52 26.83
N GLY A 107 -3.26 -11.04 25.62
CA GLY A 107 -3.52 -9.63 25.31
C GLY A 107 -2.34 -8.87 24.69
N ARG A 108 -1.11 -9.37 24.79
CA ARG A 108 0.07 -8.71 24.19
C ARG A 108 0.13 -8.98 22.69
N LYS A 109 0.06 -7.93 21.86
CA LYS A 109 0.31 -8.04 20.42
C LYS A 109 1.82 -8.21 20.19
N PRO A 110 2.25 -9.18 19.37
CA PRO A 110 3.65 -9.33 19.02
C PRO A 110 4.09 -8.22 18.09
N ASP A 111 5.37 -7.85 18.16
CA ASP A 111 5.97 -6.92 17.20
C ASP A 111 6.17 -7.59 15.83
N ILE A 112 6.32 -6.77 14.78
CA ILE A 112 6.54 -7.30 13.43
C ILE A 112 7.82 -8.15 13.36
N SER A 113 8.86 -7.78 14.11
CA SER A 113 10.11 -8.54 14.21
C SER A 113 9.91 -9.94 14.79
N GLU A 114 8.96 -10.12 15.71
CA GLU A 114 8.62 -11.44 16.27
C GLU A 114 7.90 -12.31 15.24
N LEU A 115 7.05 -11.71 14.41
CA LEU A 115 6.39 -12.40 13.29
C LEU A 115 7.42 -12.83 12.24
N LEU A 116 8.30 -11.92 11.82
CA LEU A 116 9.35 -12.19 10.84
C LEU A 116 10.35 -13.25 11.33
N ALA A 117 10.62 -13.30 12.64
CA ALA A 117 11.44 -14.33 13.28
C ALA A 117 10.72 -15.68 13.46
N GLY A 118 9.43 -15.77 13.09
CA GLY A 118 8.66 -17.01 13.19
C GLY A 118 8.32 -17.45 14.63
N LYS A 119 8.37 -16.55 15.61
CA LYS A 119 8.12 -16.91 17.03
C LYS A 119 6.69 -17.39 17.30
N HIS A 120 5.75 -17.09 16.41
CA HIS A 120 4.33 -17.41 16.56
C HIS A 120 3.79 -18.38 15.49
N ARG A 121 4.67 -19.16 14.84
CA ARG A 121 4.28 -20.10 13.77
C ARG A 121 3.16 -21.06 14.17
N HIS A 122 3.18 -21.55 15.40
CA HIS A 122 2.14 -22.46 15.89
C HIS A 122 0.75 -21.82 15.97
N THR A 123 0.66 -20.50 16.20
CA THR A 123 -0.62 -19.79 16.16
C THR A 123 -0.99 -19.37 14.74
N ALA A 124 0.00 -19.03 13.92
CA ALA A 124 -0.21 -18.61 12.53
C ALA A 124 -0.75 -19.74 11.63
N ILE A 125 -0.40 -21.00 11.91
CA ILE A 125 -0.79 -22.15 11.08
C ILE A 125 -2.30 -22.38 11.02
N ASP A 126 -3.05 -21.95 12.03
CA ASP A 126 -4.51 -22.06 12.07
C ASP A 126 -5.23 -20.91 11.36
N ILE A 127 -4.49 -19.95 10.80
CA ILE A 127 -5.05 -18.75 10.19
C ILE A 127 -4.92 -18.87 8.67
N THR A 128 -6.06 -18.98 8.00
CA THR A 128 -6.14 -18.90 6.54
C THR A 128 -6.67 -17.52 6.15
N VAL A 129 -5.94 -16.82 5.29
CA VAL A 129 -6.40 -15.55 4.69
C VAL A 129 -6.88 -15.82 3.28
N THR A 130 -8.07 -15.30 2.93
CA THR A 130 -8.65 -15.44 1.60
C THR A 130 -8.87 -14.06 0.98
N ALA A 131 -8.69 -13.96 -0.33
CA ALA A 131 -8.93 -12.74 -1.10
C ALA A 131 -9.45 -13.09 -2.49
N ALA A 132 -10.53 -12.45 -2.92
CA ALA A 132 -10.93 -12.43 -4.31
C ALA A 132 -10.11 -11.35 -5.04
N THR A 133 -9.54 -11.66 -6.21
CA THR A 133 -8.74 -10.68 -6.94
C THR A 133 -8.67 -10.94 -8.44
N ASP A 134 -8.56 -9.84 -9.19
CA ASP A 134 -8.17 -9.86 -10.61
C ASP A 134 -6.64 -9.63 -10.79
N GLY A 135 -5.83 -9.66 -9.72
CA GLY A 135 -4.38 -9.58 -9.86
C GLY A 135 -3.64 -9.12 -8.59
N ASN A 136 -3.06 -7.91 -8.63
CA ASN A 136 -2.08 -7.44 -7.64
C ASN A 136 -2.55 -7.49 -6.17
N HIS A 137 -3.87 -7.48 -5.90
CA HIS A 137 -4.35 -7.49 -4.52
C HIS A 137 -4.20 -8.87 -3.88
N GLY A 138 -4.68 -9.93 -4.53
CA GLY A 138 -4.49 -11.28 -3.99
C GLY A 138 -3.02 -11.70 -3.98
N ARG A 139 -2.21 -11.24 -4.95
CA ARG A 139 -0.74 -11.44 -4.86
C ARG A 139 -0.13 -10.75 -3.64
N SER A 140 -0.60 -9.54 -3.30
CA SER A 140 -0.18 -8.84 -2.09
C SER A 140 -0.61 -9.57 -0.81
N VAL A 141 -1.82 -10.12 -0.77
CA VAL A 141 -2.31 -10.88 0.39
C VAL A 141 -1.52 -12.18 0.53
N ALA A 142 -1.31 -12.90 -0.57
CA ALA A 142 -0.52 -14.13 -0.59
C ALA A 142 0.95 -13.91 -0.20
N TRP A 143 1.56 -12.80 -0.61
CA TRP A 143 2.94 -12.47 -0.20
C TRP A 143 3.05 -12.12 1.28
N GLY A 144 2.00 -11.54 1.88
CA GLY A 144 1.98 -11.21 3.30
C GLY A 144 1.60 -12.36 4.23
N ALA A 145 1.02 -13.44 3.71
CA ALA A 145 0.58 -14.63 4.45
C ALA A 145 1.72 -15.65 4.58
#